data_AF-A0A165KU40-F1
#
_entry.id   AF-A0A165KU40-F1
#
_cell.length_a   1.000
_cell.length_b   1.000
_cell.length_c   1.000
_cell.angle_alpha   90.00
_cell.angle_beta   90.00
_cell.angle_gamma   90.00
#
_symmetry.space_group_name_H-M   'P 1'
#
loop_
_entity.id
_entity.type
_entity.pdbx_description
1 polymer ?
#
loop_
_entity_poly.entity_id
_entity_poly.type
_entity_poly.pdbx_seq_one_letter_code
_entity_poly.pdbx_strand_id
1 'polypeptide(L)'
;YSPLASPKRVWLGDERFILTVGIGQVALMANLGNGKSRTAILQGVYHVPDLNGNLLSVSHLTKRGYAVNFTTLGCRISNSEGQLVGTAHKKDNLYIFDGSP
;
A
#
# COMPACT_ATOMS: atom_id res chain seq x y z
N TYR A 1 4.92 -2.36 16.57
CA TYR A 1 6.13 -2.52 15.75
C TYR A 1 7.01 -3.56 16.41
N SER A 2 7.61 -4.45 15.61
CA SER A 2 8.52 -5.48 16.10
C SER A 2 9.71 -5.62 15.14
N PRO A 3 10.96 -5.66 15.64
CA PRO A 3 12.11 -6.02 14.81
C PRO A 3 11.95 -7.41 14.19
N LEU A 4 12.48 -7.61 12.98
CA LEU A 4 12.51 -8.93 12.36
C LEU A 4 13.75 -9.70 12.82
N ALA A 5 13.58 -10.98 13.15
CA ALA A 5 14.68 -11.88 13.52
C ALA A 5 15.69 -12.07 12.37
N SER A 6 15.21 -12.03 11.12
CA SER A 6 16.03 -12.01 9.92
C SER A 6 15.46 -11.02 8.89
N PRO A 7 16.31 -10.22 8.21
CA PRO A 7 15.86 -9.31 7.18
C PRO A 7 15.22 -10.03 5.99
N LYS A 8 14.19 -9.42 5.39
CA LYS A 8 13.59 -9.85 4.12
C LYS A 8 14.01 -8.91 3.00
N ARG A 9 14.12 -9.46 1.79
CA ARG A 9 14.43 -8.68 0.58
C ARG A 9 13.18 -7.99 0.05
N VAL A 10 13.32 -6.71 -0.27
CA VAL A 10 12.35 -5.93 -1.04
C VAL A 10 13.02 -5.60 -2.37
N TRP A 11 12.49 -6.19 -3.45
CA TRP A 11 13.04 -6.03 -4.79
C TRP A 11 12.59 -4.71 -5.42
N LEU A 12 13.54 -4.03 -6.05
CA LEU A 12 13.34 -2.80 -6.80
C LEU A 12 13.20 -3.13 -8.30
N GLY A 13 12.67 -2.19 -9.08
CA GLY A 13 12.44 -2.36 -10.52
C GLY A 13 13.72 -2.46 -11.37
N ASP A 14 14.88 -2.22 -10.77
CA ASP A 14 16.20 -2.26 -11.41
C ASP A 14 17.03 -3.48 -10.95
N GLU A 15 16.36 -4.56 -10.56
CA GLU A 15 16.94 -5.83 -10.12
C GLU A 15 17.74 -5.77 -8.80
N ARG A 16 17.90 -4.60 -8.19
CA ARG A 16 18.46 -4.48 -6.85
C ARG A 16 17.42 -4.85 -5.78
N PHE A 17 17.89 -5.07 -4.56
CA PHE A 17 17.02 -5.20 -3.39
C PHE A 17 17.53 -4.37 -2.22
N ILE A 18 16.60 -4.00 -1.34
CA ILE A 18 16.85 -3.41 -0.03
C ILE A 18 16.27 -4.30 1.06
N LEU A 19 16.65 -4.05 2.32
CA LEU A 19 16.34 -4.93 3.44
C LEU A 19 15.26 -4.35 4.36
N THR A 20 14.35 -5.20 4.80
CA THR A 20 13.41 -4.89 5.88
C THR A 20 14.11 -5.00 7.23
N VAL A 21 13.85 -4.07 8.16
CA VAL A 21 14.39 -4.13 9.54
C VAL A 21 13.34 -4.53 10.57
N GLY A 22 12.06 -4.37 10.25
CA GLY A 22 10.96 -4.64 11.17
C GLY A 22 9.63 -4.85 10.46
N ILE A 23 8.62 -5.19 11.25
CA ILE A 23 7.24 -5.35 10.79
C ILE A 23 6.28 -4.71 11.80
N GLY A 24 5.16 -4.19 11.32
CA GLY A 24 4.17 -3.57 12.17
C GLY A 24 2.82 -3.43 11.50
N GLN A 25 2.06 -2.47 12.01
CA GLN A 25 0.78 -2.06 11.46
C GLN A 25 0.81 -0.56 11.20
N VAL A 26 0.09 -0.13 10.17
CA VAL A 26 -0.05 1.28 9.80
C VAL A 26 -1.54 1.56 9.65
N ALA A 27 -2.01 2.61 10.32
CA ALA A 27 -3.33 3.16 10.03
C ALA A 27 -3.23 3.91 8.70
N LEU A 28 -4.21 3.78 7.83
CA LEU A 28 -4.23 4.40 6.53
C LEU A 28 -5.59 5.07 6.37
N MET A 29 -5.61 6.39 6.28
CA MET A 29 -6.80 7.17 6.01
C MET A 29 -6.93 7.38 4.50
N ALA A 30 -7.81 6.60 3.87
CA ALA A 30 -8.15 6.74 2.46
C ALA A 30 -9.07 7.94 2.26
N ASN A 31 -8.76 8.81 1.29
CA ASN A 31 -9.66 9.84 0.80
C ASN A 31 -10.44 9.28 -0.40
N LEU A 32 -11.76 9.20 -0.27
CA LEU A 32 -12.65 8.66 -1.31
C LEU A 32 -13.29 9.77 -2.17
N GLY A 33 -12.87 11.02 -1.97
CA GLY A 33 -13.45 12.22 -2.59
C GLY A 33 -14.71 12.73 -1.88
N ASN A 34 -15.16 13.93 -2.26
CA ASN A 34 -16.38 14.57 -1.73
C ASN A 34 -16.45 14.64 -0.20
N GLY A 35 -15.30 14.85 0.45
CA GLY A 35 -15.19 14.90 1.92
C GLY A 35 -15.33 13.56 2.63
N LYS A 36 -15.41 12.43 1.90
CA LYS A 36 -15.50 11.09 2.49
C LYS A 36 -14.10 10.52 2.71
N SER A 37 -13.84 10.05 3.92
CA SER A 37 -12.64 9.27 4.24
C SER A 37 -12.99 7.92 4.86
N ARG A 38 -12.05 6.98 4.79
CA ARG A 38 -12.14 5.68 5.47
C ARG A 38 -10.79 5.31 6.04
N THR A 39 -10.75 5.00 7.33
CA THR A 39 -9.53 4.49 7.98
C THR A 39 -9.50 2.98 7.89
N ALA A 40 -8.35 2.44 7.46
CA ALA A 40 -8.06 1.02 7.47
C ALA A 40 -6.77 0.75 8.24
N ILE A 41 -6.68 -0.39 8.93
CA ILE A 41 -5.43 -0.81 9.58
C ILE A 41 -4.76 -1.86 8.68
N LEU A 42 -3.63 -1.50 8.10
CA LEU A 42 -2.78 -2.42 7.36
C LEU A 42 -1.90 -3.17 8.35
N GLN A 43 -2.03 -4.50 8.36
CA GLN A 43 -1.31 -5.40 9.25
C GLN A 43 -0.15 -6.08 8.51
N GLY A 44 0.99 -6.24 9.16
CA GLY A 44 2.15 -6.91 8.57
C GLY A 44 2.89 -6.04 7.55
N VAL A 45 2.95 -4.73 7.81
CA VAL A 45 3.66 -3.74 7.00
C VAL A 45 5.15 -3.81 7.34
N TYR A 46 6.01 -3.95 6.32
CA TYR A 46 7.46 -3.94 6.53
C TYR A 46 7.99 -2.53 6.73
N HIS A 47 8.89 -2.38 7.70
CA HIS A 47 9.70 -1.18 7.88
C HIS A 47 10.99 -1.33 7.07
N VAL A 48 11.18 -0.43 6.10
CA VAL A 48 12.27 -0.47 5.13
C VAL A 48 12.92 0.92 5.07
N PRO A 49 13.91 1.21 5.94
CA PRO A 49 14.48 2.55 6.07
C PRO A 49 15.13 3.07 4.79
N ASP A 50 15.69 2.17 3.97
CA ASP A 50 16.38 2.53 2.72
C ASP A 50 15.43 2.83 1.55
N LEU A 51 14.12 2.71 1.77
CA LEU A 51 13.11 3.03 0.77
C LEU A 51 12.67 4.49 0.93
N ASN A 52 12.86 5.30 -0.12
CA ASN A 52 12.36 6.67 -0.14
C ASN A 52 10.85 6.68 -0.42
N GLY A 53 10.06 6.55 0.64
CA GLY A 53 8.60 6.50 0.61
C GLY A 53 8.03 5.13 1.03
N ASN A 54 6.72 4.97 0.83
CA ASN A 54 6.00 3.74 1.20
C ASN A 54 5.50 3.02 -0.06
N LEU A 55 5.50 1.69 -0.03
CA LEU A 55 4.89 0.87 -1.06
C LEU A 55 3.71 0.10 -0.49
N LEU A 56 2.56 0.21 -1.17
CA LEU A 56 1.38 -0.60 -0.88
C LEU A 56 1.42 -1.85 -1.76
N SER A 57 1.69 -3.00 -1.16
CA SER A 57 1.79 -4.26 -1.91
C SER A 57 0.43 -4.71 -2.44
N VAL A 58 0.27 -4.72 -3.77
CA VAL A 58 -0.95 -5.23 -4.44
C VAL A 58 -1.21 -6.68 -4.08
N SER A 59 -0.17 -7.53 -4.04
CA SER A 59 -0.32 -8.93 -3.66
C SER A 59 -0.78 -9.10 -2.21
N HIS A 60 -0.43 -8.16 -1.32
CA HIS A 60 -0.89 -8.14 0.05
C HIS A 60 -2.38 -7.78 0.17
N LEU A 61 -2.86 -6.88 -0.68
CA LEU A 61 -4.28 -6.52 -0.79
C LEU A 61 -5.11 -7.68 -1.38
N THR A 62 -4.68 -8.24 -2.52
CA THR A 62 -5.45 -9.29 -3.20
C THR A 62 -5.55 -10.57 -2.38
N LYS A 63 -4.50 -10.95 -1.64
CA LYS A 63 -4.54 -12.08 -0.68
C LYS A 63 -5.55 -11.88 0.46
N ARG A 64 -5.99 -10.64 0.71
CA ARG A 64 -6.99 -10.30 1.73
C ARG A 64 -8.39 -10.05 1.14
N GLY A 65 -8.61 -10.41 -0.12
CA GLY A 65 -9.90 -10.28 -0.78
C GLY A 65 -10.22 -8.89 -1.29
N TYR A 66 -9.24 -7.97 -1.34
CA TYR A 66 -9.42 -6.69 -1.99
C TYR A 66 -9.19 -6.80 -3.50
N ALA A 67 -10.05 -6.18 -4.28
CA ALA A 67 -9.85 -5.99 -5.71
C ALA A 67 -9.09 -4.69 -5.96
N VAL A 68 -8.08 -4.74 -6.83
CA VAL A 68 -7.28 -3.57 -7.24
C VAL A 68 -7.42 -3.42 -8.75
N ASN A 69 -8.04 -2.33 -9.20
CA ASN A 69 -8.30 -2.08 -10.61
C ASN A 69 -7.55 -0.82 -11.08
N PHE A 70 -6.61 -1.01 -12.00
CA PHE A 70 -5.83 0.07 -12.62
C PHE A 70 -6.44 0.44 -13.97
N THR A 71 -6.67 1.72 -14.19
CA THR A 71 -7.30 2.28 -15.39
C THR A 71 -6.57 3.56 -15.82
N THR A 72 -6.94 4.12 -16.97
CA THR A 72 -6.42 5.43 -17.41
C THR A 72 -6.75 6.58 -16.45
N LEU A 73 -7.80 6.43 -15.63
CA LEU A 73 -8.21 7.43 -14.64
C LEU A 73 -7.46 7.31 -13.31
N GLY A 74 -6.71 6.23 -13.08
CA GLY A 74 -6.08 5.94 -11.80
C GLY A 74 -6.36 4.51 -11.33
N CYS A 75 -6.20 4.28 -10.03
CA CYS A 75 -6.44 3.00 -9.37
C CYS A 75 -7.65 3.08 -8.45
N ARG A 76 -8.45 2.02 -8.42
CA ARG A 76 -9.56 1.83 -7.47
C ARG A 76 -9.33 0.56 -6.68
N ILE A 77 -9.49 0.64 -5.36
CA ILE A 77 -9.39 -0.50 -4.44
C ILE A 77 -10.76 -0.73 -3.84
N SER A 78 -11.29 -1.95 -3.97
CA SER A 78 -12.59 -2.35 -3.41
C SER A 78 -12.44 -3.53 -2.46
N ASN A 79 -13.29 -3.60 -1.43
CA ASN A 79 -13.38 -4.77 -0.56
C ASN A 79 -14.13 -5.94 -1.24
N SER A 80 -14.26 -7.06 -0.53
CA SER A 80 -14.96 -8.26 -1.01
C SER A 80 -16.44 -8.06 -1.30
N GLU A 81 -17.07 -7.02 -0.77
CA GLU A 81 -18.46 -6.63 -1.04
C GLU A 81 -18.59 -5.69 -2.25
N GLY A 82 -17.47 -5.38 -2.92
CA GLY A 82 -17.44 -4.44 -4.05
C GLY A 82 -17.45 -2.96 -3.65
N GLN A 83 -17.44 -2.63 -2.35
CA GLN A 83 -17.41 -1.26 -1.87
C GLN A 83 -16.04 -0.63 -2.12
N LEU A 84 -16.01 0.61 -2.62
CA LEU A 84 -14.80 1.39 -2.78
C LEU A 84 -14.19 1.72 -1.41
N VAL A 85 -12.92 1.39 -1.22
CA VAL A 85 -12.18 1.62 0.03
C VAL A 85 -10.91 2.45 -0.14
N GLY A 86 -10.51 2.74 -1.38
CA GLY A 86 -9.39 3.63 -1.65
C GLY A 86 -9.23 3.93 -3.14
N THR A 87 -8.57 5.03 -3.43
CA THR A 87 -8.19 5.44 -4.79
C THR A 87 -6.70 5.77 -4.84
N ALA A 88 -6.13 5.80 -6.04
CA ALA A 88 -4.80 6.33 -6.28
C ALA A 88 -4.77 7.05 -7.64
N HIS A 89 -4.02 8.14 -7.74
CA HIS A 89 -3.81 8.86 -9.00
C HIS A 89 -2.43 8.56 -9.58
N LYS A 90 -2.28 8.69 -10.91
CA LYS A 90 -0.99 8.52 -11.57
C LYS A 90 -0.16 9.80 -11.42
N LYS A 91 1.10 9.66 -11.00
CA LYS A 91 2.11 10.73 -10.96
C LYS A 91 3.48 10.13 -11.21
N ASP A 92 4.24 10.69 -12.16
CA ASP A 92 5.61 10.25 -12.48
C ASP A 92 5.74 8.72 -12.70
N ASN A 93 4.76 8.15 -13.43
CA ASN A 93 4.62 6.71 -13.67
C ASN A 93 4.36 5.80 -12.45
N LEU A 94 4.11 6.38 -11.28
CA LEU A 94 3.64 5.68 -10.09
C LEU A 94 2.15 5.93 -9.85
N TYR A 95 1.52 5.02 -9.12
CA TYR A 95 0.19 5.25 -8.56
C TYR A 95 0.34 5.69 -7.11
N ILE A 96 0.01 6.95 -6.85
CA ILE A 96 0.09 7.58 -5.54
C ILE A 96 -1.25 7.43 -4.85
N PHE A 97 -1.27 6.71 -3.73
CA PHE A 97 -2.47 6.47 -2.96
C PHE A 97 -3.08 7.79 -2.47
N ASP A 98 -4.39 7.97 -2.67
CA ASP A 98 -5.12 9.15 -2.23
C ASP A 98 -5.45 9.00 -0.75
N GLY A 99 -4.53 9.43 0.11
CA GLY A 99 -4.69 9.34 1.54
C GLY A 99 -3.37 9.57 2.27
N SER A 100 -3.38 9.30 3.57
CA SER A 100 -2.19 9.36 4.40
C SER A 100 -2.12 8.16 5.34
N PRO A 101 -0.92 7.72 5.72
CA PRO A 101 -0.75 6.94 6.94
C PRO A 101 -1.12 7.76 8.20
#